data_AF-X1RZB5-F1
#
_entry.id   AF-X1RZB5-F1
#
_cell.length_a   1.000
_cell.length_b   1.000
_cell.length_c   1.000
_cell.angle_alpha   90.00
_cell.angle_beta   90.00
_cell.angle_gamma   90.00
#
_symmetry.space_group_name_H-M   'P 1'
#
loop_
_entity.id
_entity.type
_entity.pdbx_description
1 polymer ?
#
loop_
_entity_poly.entity_id
_entity_poly.type
_entity_poly.pdbx_seq_one_letter_code
_entity_poly.pdbx_strand_id
1 'polypeptide(L)' 'QMDESDTNQMLVASGGRVIGVIARDDLISFLRTRTELGI' A
#
# COMPACT_ATOMS: atom_id res chain seq x y z
N GLN A 1 6.87 -3.06 7.13
CA GLN A 1 6.66 -1.60 7.05
C GLN A 1 5.35 -1.17 7.68
N MET A 2 4.17 -1.30 7.04
CA MET A 2 2.90 -0.85 7.67
C MET A 2 2.56 -1.56 8.99
N ASP A 3 2.83 -2.87 9.05
CA ASP A 3 2.64 -3.69 10.26
C ASP A 3 3.62 -3.30 11.37
N GLU A 4 4.90 -3.20 11.01
CA GLU A 4 5.99 -2.80 11.92
C GLU A 4 5.79 -1.40 12.51
N SER A 5 5.19 -0.47 11.76
CA SER A 5 4.95 0.91 12.21
C SER A 5 3.55 1.14 12.78
N ASP A 6 2.74 0.09 12.93
CA ASP A 6 1.33 0.15 13.36
C ASP A 6 0.53 1.30 12.70
N THR A 7 0.66 1.42 11.38
CA THR A 7 0.00 2.47 10.60
C THR A 7 -0.92 1.88 9.53
N ASN A 8 -2.02 2.58 9.27
CA ASN A 8 -2.97 2.22 8.23
C ASN A 8 -2.66 2.88 6.88
N GLN A 9 -1.64 3.73 6.81
CA GLN A 9 -1.28 4.48 5.62
C GLN A 9 0.23 4.61 5.48
N MET A 10 0.72 4.53 4.24
CA MET A 10 2.13 4.71 3.90
C MET A 10 2.26 5.78 2.82
N LEU A 11 3.11 6.77 3.07
CA LEU A 11 3.42 7.81 2.09
C LEU A 11 4.34 7.26 1.00
N VAL A 12 4.05 7.60 -0.25
CA VAL A 12 4.92 7.31 -1.40
C VAL A 12 5.62 8.60 -1.79
N ALA A 13 6.95 8.59 -1.75
CA ALA A 13 7.77 9.73 -2.12
C ALA A 13 8.70 9.41 -3.29
N SER A 14 8.93 10.40 -4.15
CA SER A 14 9.90 10.35 -5.25
C SER A 14 10.64 11.68 -5.33
N GLY A 15 11.97 11.63 -5.43
CA GLY A 15 12.81 12.83 -5.42
C GLY A 15 12.62 13.72 -4.18
N GLY A 16 12.37 13.12 -3.01
CA GLY A 16 12.11 13.86 -1.76
C GLY A 16 10.73 14.51 -1.66
N ARG A 17 9.86 14.34 -2.68
CA ARG A 17 8.49 14.85 -2.69
C ARG A 17 7.50 13.71 -2.48
N VAL A 18 6.53 13.90 -1.58
CA VAL A 18 5.39 12.99 -1.45
C VAL A 18 4.51 13.11 -2.70
N ILE A 19 4.30 12.00 -3.39
CA ILE A 19 3.51 11.90 -4.63
C ILE A 19 2.22 11.09 -4.44
N GLY A 20 2.01 10.47 -3.27
CA GLY A 20 0.80 9.72 -3.00
C GLY A 20 0.79 9.05 -1.63
N VAL A 21 -0.27 8.30 -1.41
CA VAL A 21 -0.50 7.49 -0.21
C VAL A 21 -1.04 6.13 -0.63
N ILE A 22 -0.60 5.09 0.06
CA ILE A 22 -1.19 3.75 -0.02
C ILE A 22 -1.90 3.50 1.30
N ALA A 23 -3.21 3.23 1.26
CA ALA A 23 -3.94 2.76 2.43
C ALA A 23 -3.84 1.23 2.54
N ARG A 24 -3.87 0.73 3.78
CA ARG A 24 -3.81 -0.71 4.07
C ARG A 24 -4.94 -1.48 3.40
N ASP A 25 -6.16 -0.96 3.45
CA ASP A 25 -7.34 -1.61 2.89
C ASP A 25 -7.25 -1.73 1.35
N ASP A 26 -6.72 -0.70 0.69
CA ASP A 26 -6.49 -0.71 -0.76
C ASP A 26 -5.43 -1.76 -1.14
N LEU A 27 -4.36 -1.88 -0.34
CA LEU A 27 -3.33 -2.89 -0.54
C LEU A 27 -3.89 -4.31 -0.35
N ILE A 28 -4.70 -4.54 0.67
CA ILE A 28 -5.35 -5.84 0.91
C ILE A 28 -6.28 -6.19 -0.26
N SER A 29 -7.09 -5.23 -0.71
CA SER A 29 -7.97 -5.39 -1.86
C SER A 29 -7.18 -5.75 -3.12
N PHE A 30 -6.11 -5.02 -3.40
CA PHE A 30 -5.21 -5.29 -4.53
C PHE A 30 -4.63 -6.71 -4.49
N LEU A 31 -4.10 -7.14 -3.33
CA LEU A 31 -3.51 -8.48 -3.19
C LEU A 31 -4.55 -9.58 -3.36
N ARG A 32 -5.77 -9.36 -2.87
CA ARG A 32 -6.89 -10.29 -3.08
C ARG A 32 -7.24 -10.42 -4.56
N THR A 33 -7.47 -9.29 -5.25
CA THR A 33 -7.77 -9.30 -6.69
C THR A 33 -6.65 -9.94 -7.48
N ARG A 34 -5.39 -9.65 -7.16
CA ARG A 34 -4.22 -10.26 -7.79
C ARG A 34 -4.23 -11.80 -7.65
N THR A 35 -4.54 -12.28 -6.44
CA THR A 35 -4.65 -13.71 -6.13
C THR A 35 -5.79 -14.38 -6.91
N GLU A 36 -6.96 -13.73 -6.97
CA GLU A 36 -8.13 -14.21 -7.72
C GLU A 36 -7.86 -14.28 -9.23
N LEU A 37 -6.99 -13.41 -9.75
CA LEU A 37 -6.56 -13.40 -11.16
C LEU A 37 -5.41 -14.36 -11.47
N GLY A 38 -4.79 -14.99 -10.46
CA GLY A 38 -3.69 -15.94 -10.63
C GLY A 38 -2.37 -15.33 -11.11
N ILE A 39 -2.13 -14.05 -10.81
CA ILE A 39 -0.90 -13.30 -11.18
C ILE A 39 -0.04 -12.93 -9.98
#